data_AF-A0A3D3ENI2-F1
#
_entry.id   AF-A0A3D3ENI2-F1
#
_cell.length_a   1.000
_cell.length_b   1.000
_cell.length_c   1.000
_cell.angle_alpha   90.00
_cell.angle_beta   90.00
_cell.angle_gamma   90.00
#
_symmetry.space_group_name_H-M   'P 1'
#
loop_
_entity.id
_entity.type
_entity.pdbx_description
1 polymer ?
#
loop_
_entity_poly.entity_id
_entity_poly.type
_entity_poly.pdbx_seq_one_letter_code
_entity_poly.pdbx_strand_id
1 'polypeptide(L)' 'EVGCNSVLNPGTVIGRNSNIYPLSMVRGYVPEGSIYKKAGEVVTKH' A
#
# COMPACT_ATOMS: atom_id res chain seq x y z
N GLU A 1 -5.52 -2.55 5.55
CA GLU A 1 -4.56 -3.31 6.37
C GLU A 1 -3.13 -3.09 5.86
N VAL A 2 -2.14 -3.07 6.75
CA VAL A 2 -0.72 -2.94 6.39
C VAL A 2 0.02 -4.20 6.84
N GLY A 3 0.63 -4.92 5.90
CA GLY A 3 1.41 -6.12 6.18
C GLY A 3 2.64 -5.84 7.02
N CYS A 4 3.09 -6.84 7.78
CA CYS A 4 4.27 -6.72 8.64
C CYS A 4 5.54 -6.38 7.83
N ASN A 5 6.49 -5.70 8.48
CA ASN A 5 7.73 -5.24 7.86
C ASN A 5 7.55 -4.33 6.64
N SER A 6 6.37 -3.70 6.50
CA SER A 6 6.17 -2.65 5.50
C SER A 6 6.75 -1.33 6.00
N VAL A 7 7.47 -0.63 5.13
CA VAL A 7 8.03 0.70 5.41
C VAL A 7 7.17 1.74 4.72
N LEU A 8 6.53 2.60 5.51
CA LEU A 8 5.79 3.76 5.03
C LEU A 8 6.70 4.98 5.09
N ASN A 9 7.16 5.47 3.93
CA ASN A 9 8.03 6.63 3.89
C ASN A 9 7.25 7.92 4.19
N PRO A 10 7.91 9.00 4.65
CA PRO A 10 7.27 10.30 4.81
C PRO A 10 6.49 10.73 3.56
N GLY A 11 5.29 11.30 3.78
CA GLY A 11 4.38 11.67 2.69
C GLY A 11 3.58 10.50 2.11
N THR A 12 3.60 9.32 2.74
CA THR A 12 2.75 8.19 2.34
C THR A 12 1.31 8.39 2.81
N VAL A 13 0.35 8.28 1.90
CA VAL A 13 -1.08 8.28 2.19
C VAL A 13 -1.69 6.98 1.67
N ILE A 14 -2.36 6.24 2.54
CA ILE A 14 -3.02 4.96 2.20
C ILE A 14 -4.52 5.17 2.25
N GLY A 15 -5.19 4.97 1.12
CA GLY A 15 -6.63 5.01 1.02
C GLY A 15 -7.33 3.96 1.89
N ARG A 16 -8.56 4.26 2.29
CA ARG A 16 -9.38 3.34 3.10
C ARG A 16 -9.55 1.99 2.39
N ASN A 17 -9.75 0.92 3.15
CA ASN A 17 -9.96 -0.45 2.65
C ASN A 17 -8.81 -1.03 1.79
N SER A 18 -7.66 -0.36 1.71
CA SER A 18 -6.50 -0.85 0.96
C SER A 18 -5.65 -1.83 1.78
N ASN A 19 -5.00 -2.77 1.09
CA ASN A 19 -4.14 -3.80 1.67
C ASN A 19 -2.71 -3.64 1.16
N ILE A 20 -1.74 -3.49 2.07
CA ILE A 20 -0.31 -3.48 1.72
C ILE A 20 0.30 -4.84 2.03
N TYR A 21 0.99 -5.46 1.07
CA TYR A 21 1.67 -6.73 1.28
C TYR A 21 2.86 -6.57 2.24
N PRO A 22 3.18 -7.61 3.04
CA PRO A 22 4.37 -7.61 3.88
C PRO A 22 5.65 -7.29 3.11
N LEU A 23 6.69 -6.80 3.81
CA LEU A 23 7.99 -6.48 3.22
C LEU A 23 7.93 -5.43 2.08
N SER A 24 6.90 -4.59 2.08
CA SER A 24 6.70 -3.56 1.05
C SER A 24 7.25 -2.20 1.47
N MET A 25 7.90 -1.50 0.56
CA MET A 25 8.23 -0.08 0.69
C MET A 25 7.20 0.76 -0.06
N VAL A 26 6.48 1.63 0.66
CA VAL A 26 5.43 2.50 0.12
C VAL A 26 5.90 3.94 0.12
N ARG A 27 5.62 4.65 -0.98
CA ARG A 27 5.87 6.09 -1.17
C ARG A 27 4.69 6.71 -1.89
N GLY A 28 4.34 7.93 -1.51
CA GLY A 28 3.26 8.69 -2.16
C GLY A 28 1.88 8.15 -1.82
N TYR A 29 0.99 8.13 -2.79
CA TYR A 29 -0.43 7.85 -2.58
C TYR A 29 -0.82 6.44 -3.07
N VAL A 30 -1.41 5.64 -2.18
CA VAL A 30 -2.08 4.38 -2.52
C VAL A 30 -3.59 4.66 -2.54
N PRO A 31 -4.29 4.47 -3.69
CA PRO A 31 -5.72 4.70 -3.78
C PRO A 31 -6.53 3.84 -2.79
N GLU A 32 -7.75 4.27 -2.51
CA GLU A 32 -8.70 3.47 -1.71
C GLU A 32 -9.08 2.17 -2.42
N GLY A 33 -9.50 1.16 -1.65
CA GLY A 33 -9.92 -0.12 -2.19
C GLY A 33 -8.85 -0.74 -3.09
N SER A 34 -7.57 -0.68 -2.72
CA SER A 34 -6.46 -1.17 -3.54
C SER A 34 -5.58 -2.17 -2.80
N ILE A 35 -4.96 -3.10 -3.51
CA ILE A 35 -3.94 -4.02 -2.99
C ILE A 35 -2.59 -3.59 -3.56
N TYR A 36 -1.69 -3.15 -2.67
CA TYR A 36 -0.32 -2.81 -2.99
C TYR A 36 0.57 -4.05 -2.75
N LYS A 37 1.14 -4.60 -3.82
CA LYS A 37 1.99 -5.80 -3.72
C LYS A 37 3.47 -5.46 -3.66
N LYS A 38 3.90 -4.49 -4.47
CA LYS A 38 5.26 -3.95 -4.54
C LYS A 38 5.24 -2.63 -5.31
N ALA A 39 6.38 -1.93 -5.36
CA ALA A 39 6.50 -0.69 -6.13
C ALA A 39 6.06 -0.88 -7.60
N GLY A 40 5.10 -0.07 -8.04
CA GLY A 40 4.51 -0.14 -9.39
C GLY A 40 3.44 -1.23 -9.58
N GLU A 41 3.19 -2.08 -8.59
CA GLU A 41 2.16 -3.13 -8.65
C GLU A 41 1.06 -2.84 -7.63
N VAL A 42 0.12 -1.99 -8.05
CA VAL A 42 -1.10 -1.66 -7.30
C VAL A 42 -2.30 -2.14 -8.11
N VAL A 43 -3.15 -2.96 -7.52
CA VAL A 43 -4.36 -3.49 -8.16
C VAL A 43 -5.60 -3.06 -7.38
N THR A 44 -6.73 -2.88 -8.06
CA THR A 44 -8.00 -2.61 -7.39
C THR A 44 -8.47 -3.85 -6.63
N LYS A 45 -8.93 -3.64 -5.41
CA LYS A 45 -9.54 -4.65 -4.54
C LYS A 45 -11.03 -4.72 -4.87
N HIS A 46 -11.49 -5.92 -5.21
CA HIS A 46 -12.91 -6.24 -5.40
C HIS A 46 -13.58 -6.61 -4.08
#